data_AF-A0A0F9LVT4-F1
#
_entry.id   AF-A0A0F9LVT4-F1
#
_cell.length_a   1.000
_cell.length_b   1.000
_cell.length_c   1.000
_cell.angle_alpha   90.00
_cell.angle_beta   90.00
_cell.angle_gamma   90.00
#
_symmetry.space_group_name_H-M   'P 1'
#
loop_
_entity.id
_entity.type
_entity.pdbx_description
1 polymer ?
#
loop_
_entity_poly.entity_id
_entity_poly.type
_entity_poly.pdbx_seq_one_letter_code
_entity_poly.pdbx_strand_id
1 'polypeptide(L)'
;MSYIIFLIGILLQALPDWSDLNEVLLWFVAGGSSIAVAVLFSFLAENFVFWQNLRKNVKLILSLLFSIGIGAGAYYALSLPDVITVIQPYYALLVTMILAWLGSQVAYMKAKASGYAQRTVDEACKK
;
A
#
# COMPACT_ATOMS: atom_id res chain seq x y z
N MET A 1 22.43 2.55 -18.32
CA MET A 1 20.95 2.68 -18.32
C MET A 1 20.24 1.32 -18.11
N SER A 2 20.79 0.20 -18.58
CA SER A 2 20.19 -1.14 -18.44
C SER A 2 20.15 -1.73 -17.02
N TYR A 3 21.07 -1.33 -16.12
CA TYR A 3 21.14 -1.87 -14.75
C TYR A 3 20.03 -1.36 -13.81
N ILE A 4 19.59 -0.11 -14.01
CA ILE A 4 18.55 0.52 -13.18
C ILE A 4 17.19 -0.12 -13.46
N ILE A 5 16.90 -0.43 -14.73
CA ILE A 5 15.65 -1.11 -15.14
C ILE A 5 15.63 -2.55 -14.61
N PHE A 6 16.78 -3.24 -14.61
CA PHE A 6 16.90 -4.59 -14.05
C PHE A 6 16.68 -4.61 -12.53
N LEU A 7 17.25 -3.65 -11.80
CA LEU A 7 17.06 -3.52 -10.34
C LEU A 7 15.61 -3.16 -9.97
N ILE A 8 14.96 -2.27 -10.73
CA ILE A 8 13.55 -1.94 -10.53
C ILE A 8 12.65 -3.14 -10.85
N GLY A 9 12.99 -3.93 -11.87
CA GLY A 9 12.30 -5.17 -12.22
C GLY A 9 12.35 -6.23 -11.11
N ILE A 10 13.50 -6.38 -10.44
CA ILE A 10 13.65 -7.29 -9.29
C ILE A 10 12.84 -6.78 -8.09
N LEU A 11 12.87 -5.46 -7.82
CA LEU A 11 12.14 -4.85 -6.70
C LEU A 11 10.61 -4.94 -6.84
N LEU A 12 10.09 -4.99 -8.08
CA LEU A 12 8.66 -5.15 -8.36
C LEU A 12 8.20 -6.61 -8.43
N GLN A 13 9.10 -7.57 -8.66
CA GLN A 13 8.79 -9.01 -8.65
C GLN A 13 8.93 -9.63 -7.26
N ALA A 14 9.71 -9.03 -6.37
CA ALA A 14 9.85 -9.45 -4.98
C ALA A 14 8.79 -8.79 -4.08
N LEU A 15 7.50 -8.90 -4.43
CA LEU A 15 6.44 -8.55 -3.48
C LEU A 15 6.48 -9.59 -2.35
N PRO A 16 6.58 -9.16 -1.08
CA PRO A 16 6.59 -10.08 0.04
C PRO A 16 5.25 -10.79 0.16
N ASP A 17 5.22 -11.94 0.81
CA ASP A 17 3.98 -12.45 1.37
C ASP A 17 3.46 -11.41 2.38
N TRP A 18 2.39 -10.71 2.01
CA TRP A 18 1.80 -9.68 2.84
C TRP A 18 1.25 -10.20 4.17
N SER A 19 1.05 -11.52 4.31
CA SER A 19 0.65 -12.16 5.55
C SER A 19 1.81 -12.46 6.50
N ASP A 20 3.05 -12.46 6.01
CA ASP A 20 4.27 -12.61 6.82
C ASP A 20 4.88 -11.25 7.15
N LEU A 21 4.87 -10.86 8.44
CA LEU A 21 5.44 -9.59 8.86
C LEU A 21 6.95 -9.53 8.61
N ASN A 22 7.66 -10.66 8.74
CA ASN A 22 9.10 -10.72 8.56
C ASN A 22 9.47 -10.45 7.10
N GLU A 23 8.76 -11.06 6.15
CA GLU A 23 8.95 -10.78 4.73
C GLU A 23 8.65 -9.32 4.38
N VAL A 24 7.58 -8.76 4.94
CA VAL A 24 7.21 -7.36 4.73
C VAL A 24 8.27 -6.40 5.29
N LEU A 25 8.80 -6.67 6.48
CA LEU A 25 9.87 -5.89 7.08
C LEU A 25 11.17 -5.99 6.26
N LEU A 26 11.53 -7.18 5.79
CA LEU A 26 12.68 -7.39 4.91
C LEU A 26 12.52 -6.63 3.59
N TRP A 27 11.31 -6.64 3.01
CA TRP A 27 10.99 -5.87 1.82
C TRP A 27 11.16 -4.36 2.04
N PHE A 28 10.73 -3.83 3.20
CA PHE A 28 10.94 -2.41 3.53
C PHE A 28 12.43 -2.04 3.59
N VAL A 29 13.26 -2.92 4.16
CA VAL A 29 14.72 -2.74 4.23
C VAL A 29 15.37 -2.84 2.86
N ALA A 30 14.91 -3.75 2.00
CA ALA A 30 15.44 -3.98 0.66
C ALA A 30 15.10 -2.88 -0.38
N GLY A 31 14.33 -1.86 0.02
CA GLY A 31 14.00 -0.70 -0.82
C GLY A 31 12.50 -0.45 -0.97
N GLY A 32 11.64 -1.35 -0.49
CA GLY A 32 10.19 -1.20 -0.51
C GLY A 32 9.67 0.00 0.29
N SER A 33 10.46 0.48 1.25
CA SER A 33 10.16 1.71 2.02
C SER A 33 9.95 2.93 1.10
N SER A 34 10.78 3.08 0.06
CA SER A 34 10.64 4.19 -0.89
C SER A 34 9.34 4.12 -1.70
N ILE A 35 8.92 2.90 -2.07
CA ILE A 35 7.69 2.64 -2.81
C ILE A 35 6.48 2.95 -1.94
N ALA A 36 6.45 2.41 -0.72
CA ALA A 36 5.35 2.64 0.22
C ALA A 36 5.19 4.13 0.56
N VAL A 37 6.30 4.84 0.73
CA VAL A 37 6.29 6.28 0.97
C VAL A 37 5.79 7.06 -0.25
N ALA A 38 6.15 6.67 -1.46
CA ALA A 38 5.62 7.29 -2.67
C ALA A 38 4.09 7.14 -2.77
N VAL A 39 3.56 5.95 -2.48
CA VAL A 39 2.11 5.69 -2.44
C VAL A 39 1.43 6.53 -1.36
N LEU A 40 1.99 6.55 -0.14
CA LEU A 40 1.47 7.35 0.97
C LEU A 40 1.42 8.84 0.62
N PHE A 41 2.49 9.39 0.03
CA PHE A 41 2.51 10.80 -0.35
C PHE A 41 1.66 11.12 -1.57
N SER A 42 1.41 10.16 -2.46
CA SER A 42 0.39 10.32 -3.52
C SER A 42 -0.98 10.53 -2.90
N PHE A 43 -1.36 9.70 -1.92
CA PHE A 43 -2.62 9.84 -1.21
C PHE A 43 -2.72 11.16 -0.42
N LEU A 44 -1.64 11.56 0.26
CA LEU A 44 -1.59 12.85 0.97
C LEU A 44 -1.69 14.03 0.00
N ALA A 45 -1.10 13.93 -1.20
CA ALA A 45 -1.19 14.98 -2.21
C ALA A 45 -2.60 15.18 -2.75
N GLU A 46 -3.41 14.12 -2.82
CA GLU A 46 -4.80 14.22 -3.25
C GLU A 46 -5.72 14.78 -2.16
N ASN A 47 -5.50 14.40 -0.90
CA ASN A 47 -6.48 14.64 0.16
C ASN A 47 -6.13 15.80 1.12
N PHE A 48 -4.86 16.26 1.16
CA PHE A 48 -4.42 17.26 2.12
C PHE A 48 -3.91 18.54 1.45
N VAL A 49 -4.69 19.62 1.58
CA VAL A 49 -4.37 20.96 1.05
C VAL A 49 -3.03 21.48 1.57
N PHE A 50 -2.70 21.20 2.84
CA PHE A 50 -1.39 21.57 3.41
C PHE A 50 -0.23 20.96 2.62
N TRP A 51 -0.33 19.68 2.25
CA TRP A 51 0.70 19.01 1.48
C TRP A 51 0.85 19.64 0.10
N GLN A 52 -0.26 20.00 -0.56
CA GLN A 52 -0.23 20.65 -1.86
C GLN A 52 0.55 21.97 -1.84
N ASN A 53 0.41 22.76 -0.77
CA ASN A 53 1.05 24.07 -0.60
C ASN A 53 2.54 24.03 -0.23
N LEU A 54 3.12 22.86 0.07
CA LEU A 54 4.55 22.74 0.38
C LEU A 54 5.43 22.99 -0.86
N ARG A 55 6.59 23.62 -0.65
CA ARG A 55 7.61 23.81 -1.70
C ARG A 55 8.14 22.45 -2.20
N LYS A 56 8.46 22.35 -3.49
CA LYS A 56 8.95 21.12 -4.13
C LYS A 56 10.11 20.45 -3.37
N ASN A 57 11.09 21.24 -2.93
CA ASN A 57 12.26 20.72 -2.20
C ASN A 57 11.89 20.16 -0.82
N VAL A 58 10.91 20.77 -0.15
CA VAL A 58 10.44 20.30 1.17
C VAL A 58 9.71 18.96 1.03
N LYS A 59 8.86 18.83 0.00
CA LYS A 59 8.20 17.55 -0.33
C LYS A 59 9.24 16.44 -0.54
N LEU A 60 10.27 16.72 -1.34
CA LEU A 60 11.34 15.76 -1.62
C LEU A 60 12.10 15.35 -0.36
N ILE A 61 12.51 16.31 0.48
CA ILE A 61 13.23 16.03 1.73
C ILE A 61 12.35 15.21 2.67
N LEU A 62 11.08 15.57 2.83
CA LEU A 62 10.14 14.81 3.67
C LEU A 62 9.97 13.39 3.14
N SER A 63 9.79 13.20 1.83
CA SER A 63 9.71 11.87 1.23
C SER A 63 10.96 11.03 1.49
N LEU A 64 12.14 11.63 1.40
CA LEU A 64 13.40 10.93 1.67
C LEU A 64 13.54 10.57 3.17
N LEU A 65 13.25 11.51 4.07
CA LEU A 65 13.30 11.28 5.51
C LEU A 65 12.32 10.20 5.97
N PHE A 66 11.09 10.21 5.43
CA PHE A 66 10.11 9.16 5.72
C PHE A 66 10.56 7.80 5.20
N SER A 67 11.14 7.73 4.00
CA SER A 67 11.66 6.46 3.46
C SER A 67 12.78 5.90 4.32
N ILE A 68 13.73 6.74 4.74
CA ILE A 68 14.79 6.34 5.66
C ILE A 68 14.21 5.92 7.00
N GLY A 69 13.25 6.67 7.54
CA GLY A 69 12.60 6.36 8.82
C GLY A 69 11.90 5.01 8.80
N ILE A 70 11.14 4.70 7.75
CA ILE A 70 10.48 3.40 7.60
C ILE A 70 11.50 2.28 7.42
N GLY A 71 12.52 2.46 6.57
CA GLY A 71 13.56 1.45 6.36
C GLY A 71 14.36 1.16 7.63
N ALA A 72 14.78 2.20 8.36
CA ALA A 72 15.49 2.08 9.62
C ALA A 72 14.61 1.47 10.72
N GLY A 73 13.34 1.88 10.79
CA GLY A 73 12.35 1.29 11.70
C GLY A 73 12.13 -0.20 11.43
N ALA A 74 12.04 -0.60 10.15
CA ALA A 74 11.92 -1.99 9.77
C ALA A 74 13.18 -2.81 10.12
N TYR A 75 14.36 -2.26 9.85
CA TYR A 75 15.63 -2.87 10.23
C TYR A 75 15.74 -3.06 11.75
N TYR A 76 15.36 -2.05 12.53
CA TYR A 76 15.33 -2.15 13.98
C TYR A 76 14.31 -3.18 14.46
N ALA A 77 13.11 -3.22 13.89
CA ALA A 77 12.12 -4.24 14.23
C ALA A 77 12.64 -5.67 13.97
N LEU A 78 13.34 -5.89 12.85
CA LEU A 78 13.98 -7.17 12.53
C LEU A 78 15.07 -7.58 13.52
N SER A 79 15.67 -6.63 14.23
CA SER A 79 16.63 -6.94 15.31
C SER A 79 15.97 -7.46 16.60
N LEU A 80 14.64 -7.43 16.68
CA LEU A 80 13.84 -7.84 17.83
C LEU A 80 12.93 -9.04 17.49
N PRO A 81 13.50 -10.25 17.26
CA PRO A 81 12.74 -11.41 16.79
C PRO A 81 11.63 -11.83 17.77
N ASP A 82 11.85 -11.70 19.07
CA ASP A 82 10.85 -12.03 20.10
C ASP A 82 9.61 -11.14 19.98
N VAL A 83 9.78 -9.86 19.65
CA VAL A 83 8.67 -8.93 19.45
C VAL A 83 7.88 -9.30 18.19
N ILE A 84 8.59 -9.65 17.10
CA ILE A 84 7.96 -10.08 15.85
C ILE A 84 7.11 -11.32 16.07
N THR A 85 7.63 -12.34 16.77
CA THR A 85 6.87 -13.58 17.01
C THR A 85 5.58 -13.35 17.78
N VAL A 86 5.56 -12.43 18.74
CA VAL A 86 4.37 -12.05 19.49
C VAL A 86 3.37 -11.26 18.63
N ILE A 87 3.85 -10.40 17.73
CA ILE A 87 2.99 -9.51 16.91
C ILE A 87 2.45 -10.22 15.66
N GLN A 88 3.18 -11.17 15.10
CA GLN A 88 2.86 -11.91 13.87
C GLN A 88 1.40 -12.38 13.76
N PRO A 89 0.78 -13.05 14.77
CA PRO A 89 -0.61 -13.49 14.65
C PRO A 89 -1.60 -12.32 14.55
N TYR A 90 -1.35 -11.22 15.27
CA TYR A 90 -2.21 -10.03 15.21
C TYR A 90 -2.07 -9.31 13.87
N TYR A 91 -0.85 -9.27 13.32
CA TYR A 91 -0.60 -8.73 11.99
C TYR A 91 -1.36 -9.51 10.92
N ALA A 92 -1.28 -10.86 10.93
CA ALA A 92 -1.99 -11.70 9.98
C ALA A 92 -3.52 -11.53 10.06
N LEU A 93 -4.08 -11.38 11.27
CA LEU A 93 -5.50 -11.08 11.46
C LEU A 93 -5.88 -9.71 10.86
N LEU A 94 -5.06 -8.70 11.09
CA LEU A 94 -5.28 -7.35 10.57
C LEU A 94 -5.22 -7.32 9.03
N VAL A 95 -4.23 -7.98 8.42
CA VAL A 95 -4.12 -8.11 6.96
C VAL A 95 -5.35 -8.82 6.39
N THR A 96 -5.77 -9.92 7.02
CA THR A 96 -6.99 -10.65 6.62
C THR A 96 -8.23 -9.76 6.67
N MET A 97 -8.38 -8.95 7.72
CA MET A 97 -9.49 -8.02 7.87
C MET A 97 -9.48 -6.94 6.78
N ILE A 98 -8.32 -6.37 6.45
CA ILE A 98 -8.17 -5.38 5.38
C ILE A 98 -8.52 -5.99 4.02
N LEU A 99 -8.01 -7.19 3.73
CA LEU A 99 -8.30 -7.90 2.48
C LEU A 99 -9.78 -8.24 2.34
N ALA A 100 -10.42 -8.67 3.43
CA ALA A 100 -11.87 -8.91 3.46
C ALA A 100 -12.66 -7.62 3.18
N TRP A 101 -12.26 -6.52 3.80
CA TRP A 101 -12.88 -5.21 3.56
C TRP A 101 -12.70 -4.76 2.10
N LEU A 102 -11.49 -4.81 1.55
CA LEU A 102 -11.23 -4.46 0.15
C LEU A 102 -12.01 -5.38 -0.81
N GLY A 103 -12.06 -6.67 -0.53
CA GLY A 103 -12.86 -7.63 -1.28
C GLY A 103 -14.34 -7.27 -1.30
N SER A 104 -14.89 -6.81 -0.17
CA SER A 104 -16.28 -6.36 -0.09
C SER A 104 -16.55 -5.12 -0.95
N GLN A 105 -15.63 -4.16 -0.99
CA GLN A 105 -15.73 -2.96 -1.82
C GLN A 105 -15.73 -3.31 -3.31
N VAL A 106 -14.82 -4.20 -3.73
CA VAL A 106 -14.74 -4.66 -5.11
C VAL A 106 -16.01 -5.42 -5.51
N ALA A 107 -16.51 -6.31 -4.64
CA ALA A 107 -17.74 -7.04 -4.88
C ALA A 107 -18.95 -6.10 -5.00
N TYR A 108 -19.04 -5.09 -4.13
CA TYR A 108 -20.08 -4.07 -4.19
C TYR A 108 -20.04 -3.28 -5.50
N MET A 109 -18.86 -2.83 -5.94
CA MET A 109 -18.71 -2.12 -7.21
C MET A 109 -19.09 -2.98 -8.42
N LYS A 110 -18.72 -4.27 -8.41
CA LYS A 110 -19.14 -5.23 -9.44
C LYS A 110 -20.65 -5.44 -9.47
N ALA A 111 -21.27 -5.63 -8.31
CA ALA A 111 -22.72 -5.77 -8.18
C ALA A 111 -23.48 -4.51 -8.62
N LYS A 112 -22.92 -3.32 -8.32
CA LYS A 112 -23.48 -2.06 -8.79
C LYS A 112 -23.43 -1.95 -10.32
N ALA A 113 -22.31 -2.34 -10.92
CA ALA A 113 -22.13 -2.33 -12.36
C ALA A 113 -23.06 -3.32 -13.10
N SER A 114 -23.32 -4.50 -12.53
CA SER A 114 -24.18 -5.51 -13.13
C SER A 114 -25.68 -5.28 -12.87
N GLY A 115 -26.08 -4.75 -11.71
CA GLY A 115 -27.49 -4.66 -11.31
C GLY A 115 -28.22 -3.34 -11.57
N TYR A 116 -27.53 -2.19 -11.58
CA TYR A 116 -28.20 -0.89 -11.86
C TYR A 116 -28.40 -0.61 -13.35
N ALA A 117 -27.59 -1.22 -14.23
CA ALA A 117 -27.76 -1.09 -15.68
C ALA A 117 -29.06 -1.77 -16.18
N GLN A 118 -29.51 -2.84 -15.52
CA GLN A 118 -30.73 -3.56 -15.93
C GLN A 118 -32.01 -2.88 -15.42
N ARG A 119 -32.01 -2.34 -14.19
CA ARG A 119 -33.23 -1.73 -13.63
C ARG A 119 -33.70 -0.47 -14.38
N THR A 120 -32.77 0.33 -14.93
CA THR A 120 -33.13 1.51 -15.73
C THR A 120 -33.67 1.17 -17.11
N VAL A 121 -33.31 0.01 -17.67
CA VAL A 121 -33.80 -0.43 -18.99
C VAL A 121 -35.22 -1.02 -18.86
N ASP A 122 -35.47 -1.80 -17.81
CA ASP A 122 -36.79 -2.41 -17.56
C ASP A 122 -37.87 -1.38 -17.18
N GLU A 123 -37.50 -0.27 -16.53
CA GLU A 123 -38.42 0.85 -16.28
C GLU A 123 -38.65 1.73 -17.52
N ALA A 124 -37.68 1.83 -18.43
CA ALA A 124 -37.82 2.57 -19.69
C ALA A 124 -38.68 1.82 -20.72
N CYS A 125 -38.68 0.48 -20.73
CA CYS A 125 -39.50 -0.36 -21.62
C CYS A 125 -40.96 -0.55 -21.16
N LYS A 126 -41.35 0.03 -20.01
CA LYS A 126 -42.73 0.01 -19.49
C LYS A 126 -43.55 1.27 -19.82
N LYS A 127 -43.05 2.14 -20.69
CA LYS A 127 -43.80 3.27 -21.29
C LYS A 127 -44.04 3.01 -22.77
#